data_AF-A0A2A4VBZ4-F1
#
_entry.id   AF-A0A2A4VBZ4-F1
#
_cell.length_a   1.000
_cell.length_b   1.000
_cell.length_c   1.000
_cell.angle_alpha   90.00
_cell.angle_beta   90.00
_cell.angle_gamma   90.00
#
_symmetry.space_group_name_H-M   'P 1'
#
loop_
_entity.id
_entity.type
_entity.pdbx_description
1 polymer ?
#
loop_
_entity_poly.entity_id
_entity_poly.type
_entity_poly.pdbx_seq_one_letter_code
_entity_poly.pdbx_strand_id
1 'polypeptide(L)'
;MFLRVTALLSLFAIIFSMSGIARADTSEALLNAQSDALKGIVTGLVPTLTRDEAGHFIAMYKNYTMYSMVKAVSADVENAIDKCSGNNKSMAEDLQGRFKQWDDTIGGMMKESLANINNMAISQSYISQAKLKTMFSLIDEVRAVNSSRFETAPVTTPEACEFMMSKMDETEGSMGSFLRQSLSSYPNLLKATQQ
;
A
#
# COMPACT_ATOMS: atom_id res chain seq x y z
N MET A 1 51.57 43.07 -2.65
CA MET A 1 50.67 43.33 -3.79
C MET A 1 49.24 43.29 -3.24
N PHE A 2 48.44 44.26 -3.65
CA PHE A 2 47.30 44.85 -2.93
C PHE A 2 46.11 43.94 -2.62
N LEU A 3 45.48 44.22 -1.46
CA LEU A 3 44.09 43.95 -1.13
C LEU A 3 43.14 44.43 -2.24
N ARG A 4 42.10 43.65 -2.53
CA ARG A 4 40.80 44.19 -2.95
C ARG A 4 39.65 43.44 -2.27
N VAL A 5 39.20 44.05 -1.19
CA VAL A 5 37.82 44.00 -0.71
C VAL A 5 36.97 44.79 -1.71
N THR A 6 35.86 44.23 -2.17
CA THR A 6 34.76 45.05 -2.68
C THR A 6 33.45 44.38 -2.29
N ALA A 7 32.86 44.92 -1.23
CA ALA A 7 31.47 44.72 -0.88
C ALA A 7 30.59 45.60 -1.77
N LEU A 8 29.48 45.04 -2.24
CA LEU A 8 28.25 45.74 -2.62
C LEU A 8 27.13 44.71 -2.44
N LEU A 9 26.50 44.71 -1.26
CA LEU A 9 25.19 45.35 -1.01
C LEU A 9 24.06 44.72 -1.83
N SER A 10 23.33 43.84 -1.12
CA SER A 10 21.88 43.92 -0.93
C SER A 10 21.01 44.07 -2.17
N LEU A 11 20.34 43.00 -2.59
CA LEU A 11 18.89 43.05 -2.82
C LEU A 11 18.31 41.63 -2.96
N PHE A 12 17.08 41.48 -2.49
CA PHE A 12 16.20 40.30 -2.53
C PHE A 12 16.37 39.23 -1.46
N ALA A 13 16.00 39.62 -0.24
CA ALA A 13 15.06 38.81 0.53
C ALA A 13 13.71 38.74 -0.21
N ILE A 14 13.45 37.65 -0.93
CA ILE A 14 12.15 36.98 -0.92
C ILE A 14 12.46 35.48 -0.98
N ILE A 15 12.69 34.86 0.18
CA ILE A 15 12.55 33.41 0.31
C ILE A 15 11.04 33.17 0.21
N PHE A 16 10.56 32.98 -1.02
CA PHE A 16 9.23 32.49 -1.25
C PHE A 16 9.17 31.08 -0.68
N SER A 17 8.50 30.93 0.45
CA SER A 17 7.97 29.67 0.95
C SER A 17 6.91 29.15 -0.03
N MET A 18 7.32 28.69 -1.23
CA MET A 18 6.46 28.05 -2.24
C MET A 18 6.61 26.53 -2.25
N SER A 19 6.99 25.91 -1.12
CA SER A 19 7.16 24.46 -1.05
C SER A 19 5.83 23.68 -1.02
N GLY A 20 4.69 24.37 -0.85
CA GLY A 20 3.38 23.73 -0.68
C GLY A 20 2.63 23.42 -1.99
N ILE A 21 2.78 24.26 -3.02
CA ILE A 21 1.91 24.16 -4.22
C ILE A 21 2.48 23.16 -5.25
N ALA A 22 3.80 23.05 -5.39
CA ALA A 22 4.41 22.15 -6.38
C ALA A 22 4.27 20.64 -6.07
N ARG A 23 4.01 20.28 -4.81
CA ARG A 23 3.93 18.86 -4.39
C ARG A 23 2.55 18.24 -4.65
N ALA A 24 1.48 19.03 -4.58
CA ALA A 24 0.13 18.56 -4.83
C ALA A 24 -0.11 18.27 -6.34
N ASP A 25 0.28 19.21 -7.21
CA ASP A 25 0.09 19.10 -8.66
C ASP A 25 0.88 17.93 -9.27
N THR A 26 2.07 17.65 -8.75
CA THR A 26 2.90 16.52 -9.21
C THR A 26 2.37 15.17 -8.75
N SER A 27 1.81 15.08 -7.54
CA SER A 27 1.22 13.84 -7.03
C SER A 27 -0.06 13.46 -7.76
N GLU A 28 -0.90 14.43 -8.14
CA GLU A 28 -2.14 14.16 -8.86
C GLU A 28 -1.89 13.71 -10.30
N ALA A 29 -0.97 14.37 -11.00
CA ALA A 29 -0.57 13.97 -12.35
C ALA A 29 0.02 12.54 -12.37
N LEU A 30 0.86 12.20 -11.39
CA LEU A 30 1.45 10.86 -11.26
C LEU A 30 0.37 9.80 -10.97
N LEU A 31 -0.55 10.07 -10.05
CA LEU A 31 -1.65 9.18 -9.73
C LEU A 31 -2.52 8.88 -10.97
N ASN A 32 -2.87 9.93 -11.72
CA ASN A 32 -3.68 9.80 -12.93
C ASN A 32 -2.94 8.95 -13.98
N ALA A 33 -1.65 9.22 -14.21
CA ALA A 33 -0.85 8.45 -15.17
C ALA A 33 -0.75 6.95 -14.80
N GLN A 34 -0.51 6.63 -13.53
CA GLN A 34 -0.43 5.25 -13.06
C GLN A 34 -1.80 4.54 -13.09
N SER A 35 -2.86 5.24 -12.69
CA SER A 35 -4.23 4.75 -12.76
C SER A 35 -4.66 4.47 -14.19
N ASP A 36 -4.33 5.37 -15.12
CA ASP A 36 -4.62 5.20 -16.55
C ASP A 36 -3.83 4.05 -17.17
N ALA A 37 -2.55 3.87 -16.79
CA ALA A 37 -1.75 2.73 -17.21
C ALA A 37 -2.36 1.39 -16.72
N LEU A 38 -2.75 1.33 -15.44
CA LEU A 38 -3.42 0.16 -14.86
C LEU A 38 -4.75 -0.12 -15.57
N LYS A 39 -5.57 0.92 -15.75
CA LYS A 39 -6.84 0.85 -16.47
C LYS A 39 -6.63 0.34 -17.89
N GLY A 40 -5.65 0.85 -18.61
CA GLY A 40 -5.31 0.42 -19.98
C GLY A 40 -4.94 -1.06 -20.07
N ILE A 41 -4.22 -1.60 -19.07
CA ILE A 41 -3.94 -3.05 -19.00
C ILE A 41 -5.25 -3.83 -18.84
N VAL A 42 -6.09 -3.44 -17.89
CA VAL A 42 -7.32 -4.16 -17.56
C VAL A 42 -8.34 -4.08 -18.72
N THR A 43 -8.59 -2.89 -19.26
CA THR A 43 -9.56 -2.67 -20.34
C THR A 43 -9.09 -3.25 -21.66
N GLY A 44 -7.78 -3.36 -21.89
CA GLY A 44 -7.22 -4.03 -23.06
C GLY A 44 -7.22 -5.56 -22.95
N LEU A 45 -7.08 -6.11 -21.74
CA LEU A 45 -7.02 -7.56 -21.53
C LEU A 45 -8.42 -8.18 -21.46
N VAL A 46 -9.30 -7.68 -20.59
CA VAL A 46 -10.57 -8.34 -20.24
C VAL A 46 -11.44 -8.70 -21.46
N PRO A 47 -11.60 -7.85 -22.49
CA PRO A 47 -12.42 -8.19 -23.66
C PRO A 47 -11.87 -9.34 -24.51
N THR A 48 -10.60 -9.70 -24.35
CA THR A 48 -9.93 -10.78 -25.10
C THR A 48 -10.05 -12.13 -24.42
N LEU A 49 -10.50 -12.16 -23.17
CA LEU A 49 -10.56 -13.36 -22.36
C LEU A 49 -11.85 -14.13 -22.64
N THR A 50 -11.76 -15.46 -22.63
CA THR A 50 -12.94 -16.30 -22.45
C THR A 50 -13.58 -16.04 -21.09
N ARG A 51 -14.83 -16.48 -20.91
CA ARG A 51 -15.55 -16.32 -19.62
C ARG A 51 -14.76 -16.89 -18.43
N ASP A 52 -14.14 -18.04 -18.62
CA ASP A 52 -13.42 -18.73 -17.54
C ASP A 52 -12.09 -18.01 -17.23
N GLU A 53 -11.36 -17.60 -18.26
CA GLU A 53 -10.15 -16.80 -18.11
C GLU A 53 -10.42 -15.45 -17.45
N ALA A 54 -11.51 -14.78 -17.82
CA ALA A 54 -11.96 -13.54 -17.19
C ALA A 54 -12.29 -13.74 -15.71
N GLY A 55 -12.99 -14.83 -15.37
CA GLY A 55 -13.28 -15.18 -13.99
C GLY A 55 -12.00 -15.42 -13.17
N HIS A 56 -11.06 -16.18 -13.71
CA HIS A 56 -9.76 -16.42 -13.09
C HIS A 56 -8.95 -15.12 -12.93
N PHE A 57 -8.90 -14.28 -13.97
CA PHE A 57 -8.23 -12.98 -13.93
C PHE A 57 -8.80 -12.06 -12.87
N ILE A 58 -10.12 -11.91 -12.80
CA ILE A 58 -10.78 -11.06 -11.83
C ILE A 58 -10.51 -11.55 -10.40
N ALA A 59 -10.51 -12.87 -10.17
CA ALA A 59 -10.17 -13.44 -8.87
C ALA A 59 -8.72 -13.09 -8.47
N MET A 60 -7.75 -13.35 -9.35
CA MET A 60 -6.34 -13.02 -9.11
C MET A 60 -6.13 -11.51 -8.87
N TYR A 61 -6.74 -10.66 -9.70
CA TYR A 61 -6.65 -9.20 -9.59
C TYR A 61 -7.20 -8.69 -8.25
N LYS A 62 -8.40 -9.16 -7.86
CA LYS A 62 -9.00 -8.81 -6.56
C LYS A 62 -8.13 -9.27 -5.40
N ASN A 63 -7.62 -10.51 -5.47
CA ASN A 63 -6.79 -11.08 -4.41
C ASN A 63 -5.49 -10.29 -4.24
N TYR A 64 -4.82 -9.91 -5.34
CA TYR A 64 -3.63 -9.05 -5.25
C TYR A 64 -3.95 -7.65 -4.74
N THR A 65 -5.06 -7.04 -5.16
CA THR A 65 -5.48 -5.70 -4.69
C THR A 65 -5.71 -5.70 -3.18
N MET A 66 -6.32 -6.77 -2.65
CA MET A 66 -6.54 -6.95 -1.22
C MET A 66 -5.23 -7.18 -0.46
N TYR A 67 -4.36 -8.06 -0.98
CA TYR A 67 -3.02 -8.28 -0.44
C TYR A 67 -2.21 -6.98 -0.36
N SER A 68 -2.20 -6.19 -1.44
CA SER A 68 -1.54 -4.89 -1.52
C SER A 68 -2.07 -3.89 -0.49
N MET A 69 -3.39 -3.89 -0.25
CA MET A 69 -4.00 -3.05 0.80
C MET A 69 -3.51 -3.43 2.19
N VAL A 70 -3.53 -4.73 2.51
CA VAL A 70 -3.10 -5.22 3.83
C VAL A 70 -1.61 -4.97 4.03
N LYS A 71 -0.77 -5.17 2.99
CA LYS A 71 0.66 -4.82 3.00
C LYS A 71 0.90 -3.36 3.37
N ALA A 72 0.15 -2.44 2.74
CA ALA A 72 0.32 -1.00 3.00
C ALA A 72 -0.06 -0.65 4.45
N VAL A 73 -1.21 -1.12 4.92
CA VAL A 73 -1.64 -0.82 6.29
C VAL A 73 -0.73 -1.48 7.33
N SER A 74 -0.18 -2.67 7.05
CA SER A 74 0.84 -3.29 7.91
C SER A 74 2.07 -2.40 8.08
N ALA A 75 2.54 -1.79 6.99
CA ALA A 75 3.65 -0.84 7.05
C ALA A 75 3.28 0.46 7.79
N ASP A 76 2.04 0.93 7.65
CA ASP A 76 1.55 2.10 8.39
C ASP A 76 1.48 1.83 9.91
N VAL A 77 1.04 0.64 10.31
CA VAL A 77 1.02 0.19 11.72
C VAL A 77 2.45 0.11 12.26
N GLU A 78 3.38 -0.53 11.54
CA GLU A 78 4.79 -0.59 11.92
C GLU A 78 5.38 0.83 12.13
N ASN A 79 5.14 1.73 11.17
CA ASN A 79 5.61 3.10 11.25
C ASN A 79 5.04 3.86 12.47
N ALA A 80 3.75 3.64 12.77
CA ALA A 80 3.10 4.25 13.91
C ALA A 80 3.66 3.70 15.24
N ILE A 81 3.93 2.39 15.32
CA ILE A 81 4.57 1.74 16.46
C ILE A 81 5.98 2.28 16.69
N ASP A 82 6.77 2.45 15.64
CA ASP A 82 8.11 3.02 15.72
C ASP A 82 8.09 4.46 16.23
N LYS A 83 7.17 5.29 15.72
CA LYS A 83 6.97 6.67 16.19
C LYS A 83 6.50 6.72 17.64
N CYS A 84 5.56 5.87 18.02
CA CYS A 84 5.06 5.78 19.40
C CYS A 84 6.16 5.34 20.37
N SER A 85 6.89 4.28 20.05
CA SER A 85 8.01 3.74 20.84
C SER A 85 9.20 4.71 20.89
N GLY A 86 9.37 5.48 19.82
CA GLY A 86 10.35 6.57 19.72
C GLY A 86 10.10 7.67 20.76
N ASN A 87 8.85 8.10 20.89
CA ASN A 87 8.46 9.23 21.72
C ASN A 87 8.03 8.85 23.16
N ASN A 88 7.56 7.61 23.37
CA ASN A 88 7.03 7.14 24.66
C ASN A 88 7.81 5.92 25.13
N LYS A 89 9.02 6.13 25.65
CA LYS A 89 9.94 5.05 26.03
C LYS A 89 9.39 4.07 27.06
N SER A 90 8.52 4.54 27.96
CA SER A 90 7.85 3.70 28.96
C SER A 90 6.87 2.69 28.36
N MET A 91 6.38 2.93 27.13
CA MET A 91 5.40 2.06 26.45
C MET A 91 6.05 1.21 25.34
N ALA A 92 7.33 1.41 25.06
CA ALA A 92 7.99 0.83 23.89
C ALA A 92 7.95 -0.70 23.88
N GLU A 93 8.15 -1.34 25.05
CA GLU A 93 8.12 -2.80 25.18
C GLU A 93 6.72 -3.36 24.89
N ASP A 94 5.68 -2.77 25.47
CA ASP A 94 4.30 -3.20 25.27
C ASP A 94 3.84 -3.01 23.82
N LEU A 95 4.18 -1.87 23.21
CA LEU A 95 3.85 -1.58 21.80
C LEU A 95 4.54 -2.57 20.85
N GLN A 96 5.83 -2.78 21.01
CA GLN A 96 6.61 -3.71 20.18
C GLN A 96 6.17 -5.16 20.41
N GLY A 97 5.85 -5.54 21.65
CA GLY A 97 5.31 -6.85 21.99
C GLY A 97 3.96 -7.11 21.31
N ARG A 98 3.03 -6.16 21.39
CA ARG A 98 1.73 -6.27 20.73
C ARG A 98 1.87 -6.29 19.21
N PHE A 99 2.72 -5.43 18.65
CA PHE A 99 2.99 -5.40 17.21
C PHE A 99 3.59 -6.71 16.71
N LYS A 100 4.53 -7.30 17.45
CA LYS A 100 5.08 -8.59 17.09
C LYS A 100 4.01 -9.69 17.01
N GLN A 101 3.11 -9.77 17.99
CA GLN A 101 2.01 -10.75 17.98
C GLN A 101 1.05 -10.52 16.80
N TRP A 102 0.78 -9.25 16.51
CA TRP A 102 -0.03 -8.83 15.38
C TRP A 102 0.61 -9.26 14.05
N ASP A 103 1.90 -8.96 13.87
CA ASP A 103 2.67 -9.24 12.67
C ASP A 103 2.89 -10.74 12.47
N ASP A 104 3.15 -11.51 13.53
CA ASP A 104 3.25 -12.97 13.43
C ASP A 104 1.94 -13.58 12.89
N THR A 105 0.78 -13.02 13.29
CA THR A 105 -0.55 -13.46 12.84
C THR A 105 -0.85 -13.04 11.40
N ILE A 106 -0.70 -11.76 11.10
CA ILE A 106 -1.01 -11.20 9.77
C ILE A 106 0.03 -11.63 8.73
N GLY A 107 1.32 -11.61 9.07
CA GLY A 107 2.43 -12.00 8.23
C GLY A 107 2.32 -13.45 7.74
N GLY A 108 1.86 -14.37 8.61
CA GLY A 108 1.52 -15.74 8.20
C GLY A 108 0.47 -15.78 7.10
N MET A 109 -0.65 -15.08 7.29
CA MET A 109 -1.74 -15.01 6.30
C MET A 109 -1.33 -14.29 5.01
N MET A 110 -0.49 -13.25 5.12
CA MET A 110 0.07 -12.53 3.98
C MET A 110 0.92 -13.44 3.10
N LYS A 111 1.77 -14.27 3.73
CA LYS A 111 2.58 -15.26 3.01
C LYS A 111 1.73 -16.27 2.27
N GLU A 112 0.67 -16.79 2.90
CA GLU A 112 -0.27 -17.72 2.28
C GLU A 112 -1.04 -17.06 1.11
N SER A 113 -1.54 -15.85 1.31
CA SER A 113 -2.25 -15.07 0.29
C SER A 113 -1.35 -14.83 -0.94
N LEU A 114 -0.11 -14.40 -0.74
CA LEU A 114 0.84 -14.19 -1.83
C LEU A 114 1.19 -15.49 -2.55
N ALA A 115 1.38 -16.60 -1.82
CA ALA A 115 1.62 -17.90 -2.43
C ALA A 115 0.44 -18.34 -3.30
N ASN A 116 -0.79 -18.16 -2.83
CA ASN A 116 -2.00 -18.42 -3.62
C ASN A 116 -2.06 -17.54 -4.88
N ILE A 117 -1.76 -16.24 -4.77
CA ILE A 117 -1.72 -15.33 -5.91
C ILE A 117 -0.66 -15.74 -6.93
N ASN A 118 0.53 -16.12 -6.48
CA ASN A 118 1.59 -16.62 -7.36
C ASN A 118 1.19 -17.92 -8.06
N ASN A 119 0.49 -18.82 -7.38
CA ASN A 119 -0.02 -20.04 -8.00
C ASN A 119 -1.04 -19.72 -9.11
N MET A 120 -1.99 -18.81 -8.87
CA MET A 120 -2.90 -18.32 -9.92
C MET A 120 -2.13 -17.67 -11.08
N ALA A 121 -1.14 -16.83 -10.77
CA ALA A 121 -0.31 -16.17 -11.76
C ALA A 121 0.44 -17.16 -12.66
N ILE A 122 0.94 -18.26 -12.11
CA ILE A 122 1.67 -19.30 -12.84
C ILE A 122 0.71 -20.18 -13.66
N SER A 123 -0.49 -20.46 -13.16
CA SER A 123 -1.45 -21.36 -13.82
C SER A 123 -2.19 -20.75 -15.00
N GLN A 124 -2.11 -19.43 -15.20
CA GLN A 124 -2.75 -18.75 -16.32
C GLN A 124 -1.84 -18.61 -17.55
N SER A 125 -2.45 -18.53 -18.74
CA SER A 125 -1.75 -18.36 -20.02
C SER A 125 -2.19 -17.13 -20.83
N TYR A 126 -3.14 -16.35 -20.34
CA TYR A 126 -3.76 -15.24 -21.09
C TYR A 126 -3.03 -13.90 -20.95
N ILE A 127 -2.14 -13.75 -19.97
CA ILE A 127 -1.27 -12.58 -19.81
C ILE A 127 0.17 -13.04 -19.54
N SER A 128 1.14 -12.37 -20.15
CA SER A 128 2.55 -12.68 -19.90
C SER A 128 2.93 -12.36 -18.46
N GLN A 129 3.84 -13.15 -17.88
CA GLN A 129 4.34 -12.93 -16.51
C GLN A 129 4.92 -11.53 -16.31
N ALA A 130 5.59 -10.98 -17.33
CA ALA A 130 6.12 -9.62 -17.28
C ALA A 130 5.00 -8.57 -17.15
N LYS A 131 3.97 -8.65 -18.00
CA LYS A 131 2.83 -7.72 -17.98
C LYS A 131 2.02 -7.86 -16.68
N LEU A 132 1.90 -9.07 -16.16
CA LEU A 132 1.26 -9.33 -14.87
C LEU A 132 2.03 -8.68 -13.71
N LYS A 133 3.36 -8.82 -13.68
CA LYS A 133 4.22 -8.13 -12.68
C LYS A 133 4.10 -6.61 -12.79
N THR A 134 4.05 -6.06 -14.00
CA THR A 134 3.81 -4.63 -14.22
C THR A 134 2.46 -4.20 -13.64
N MET A 135 1.40 -4.97 -13.89
CA MET A 135 0.06 -4.69 -13.33
C MET A 135 0.07 -4.70 -11.80
N PHE A 136 0.72 -5.69 -11.18
CA PHE A 136 0.88 -5.76 -9.73
C PHE A 136 1.70 -4.59 -9.15
N SER A 137 2.77 -4.17 -9.82
CA SER A 137 3.53 -2.96 -9.45
C SER A 137 2.67 -1.71 -9.51
N LEU A 138 1.89 -1.53 -10.59
CA LEU A 138 1.01 -0.38 -10.74
C LEU A 138 -0.07 -0.32 -9.65
N ILE A 139 -0.59 -1.47 -9.19
CA ILE A 139 -1.52 -1.51 -8.06
C ILE A 139 -0.85 -0.97 -6.78
N ASP A 140 0.38 -1.41 -6.48
CA ASP A 140 1.13 -0.94 -5.32
C ASP A 140 1.48 0.55 -5.42
N GLU A 141 1.88 1.00 -6.60
CA GLU A 141 2.23 2.39 -6.89
C GLU A 141 1.04 3.34 -6.78
N VAL A 142 -0.09 3.02 -7.42
CA VAL A 142 -1.34 3.81 -7.33
C VAL A 142 -1.74 3.99 -5.87
N ARG A 143 -1.60 2.92 -5.07
CA ARG A 143 -1.88 2.97 -3.63
C ARG A 143 -0.90 3.89 -2.91
N ALA A 144 0.41 3.72 -3.12
CA ALA A 144 1.44 4.53 -2.47
C ALA A 144 1.28 6.02 -2.78
N VAL A 145 1.04 6.38 -4.04
CA VAL A 145 0.79 7.77 -4.45
C VAL A 145 -0.50 8.28 -3.83
N ASN A 146 -1.58 7.50 -3.86
CA ASN A 146 -2.85 7.91 -3.24
C ASN A 146 -2.71 8.15 -1.73
N SER A 147 -2.01 7.27 -1.00
CA SER A 147 -1.75 7.44 0.43
C SER A 147 -0.92 8.69 0.72
N SER A 148 0.04 9.03 -0.14
CA SER A 148 0.91 10.21 0.05
C SER A 148 0.19 11.57 -0.05
N ARG A 149 -1.05 11.58 -0.55
CA ARG A 149 -1.88 12.80 -0.67
C ARG A 149 -2.53 13.21 0.64
N PHE A 150 -2.56 12.32 1.63
CA PHE A 150 -3.15 12.60 2.92
C PHE A 150 -2.08 13.10 3.88
N GLU A 151 -2.32 14.25 4.51
CA GLU A 151 -1.49 14.69 5.62
C GLU A 151 -1.68 13.75 6.81
N THR A 152 -0.63 12.98 7.15
CA THR A 152 -0.65 12.11 8.32
C THR A 152 -0.04 12.85 9.50
N ALA A 153 -0.87 13.22 10.48
CA ALA A 153 -0.35 13.61 11.80
C ALA A 153 0.25 12.36 12.47
N PRO A 154 1.54 12.38 12.87
CA PRO A 154 2.17 11.21 13.47
C PRO A 154 1.53 10.91 14.84
N VAL A 155 1.17 9.64 15.05
CA VAL A 155 0.67 9.15 16.35
C VAL A 155 1.86 9.10 17.32
N THR A 156 1.93 10.08 18.23
CA THR A 156 3.07 10.19 19.15
C THR A 156 2.72 10.55 20.58
N THR A 157 1.50 10.99 20.89
CA THR A 157 1.11 11.24 22.28
C THR A 157 0.81 9.91 22.99
N PRO A 158 1.03 9.81 24.31
CA PRO A 158 0.73 8.59 25.05
C PRO A 158 -0.69 8.08 24.79
N GLU A 159 -1.69 8.96 24.86
CA GLU A 159 -3.10 8.62 24.71
C GLU A 159 -3.41 8.11 23.29
N ALA A 160 -2.76 8.69 22.28
CA ALA A 160 -2.93 8.25 20.90
C ALA A 160 -2.25 6.89 20.65
N CYS A 161 -1.11 6.64 21.31
CA CYS A 161 -0.42 5.35 21.25
C CYS A 161 -1.19 4.25 21.99
N GLU A 162 -1.80 4.55 23.14
CA GLU A 162 -2.71 3.64 23.85
C GLU A 162 -3.95 3.32 23.01
N PHE A 163 -4.56 4.35 22.42
CA PHE A 163 -5.70 4.17 21.54
C PHE A 163 -5.33 3.30 20.33
N MET A 164 -4.22 3.58 19.66
CA MET A 164 -3.72 2.76 18.56
C MET A 164 -3.54 1.30 18.99
N MET A 165 -2.87 1.06 20.11
CA MET A 165 -2.67 -0.29 20.66
C MET A 165 -4.01 -1.00 20.91
N SER A 166 -5.01 -0.30 21.46
CA SER A 166 -6.36 -0.84 21.66
C SER A 166 -7.09 -1.21 20.37
N LYS A 167 -6.69 -0.62 19.23
CA LYS A 167 -7.25 -0.89 17.90
C LYS A 167 -6.51 -1.96 17.11
N MET A 168 -5.40 -2.48 17.62
CA MET A 168 -4.63 -3.50 16.92
C MET A 168 -5.41 -4.81 16.78
N ASP A 169 -6.15 -5.23 17.81
CA ASP A 169 -6.99 -6.45 17.76
C ASP A 169 -8.09 -6.34 16.69
N GLU A 170 -8.77 -5.19 16.62
CA GLU A 170 -9.79 -4.93 15.61
C GLU A 170 -9.21 -4.93 14.18
N THR A 171 -8.03 -4.32 14.04
CA THR A 171 -7.32 -4.27 12.75
C THR A 171 -6.84 -5.65 12.34
N GLU A 172 -6.30 -6.44 13.28
CA GLU A 172 -5.89 -7.84 13.07
C GLU A 172 -7.06 -8.68 12.56
N GLY A 173 -8.21 -8.62 13.24
CA GLY A 173 -9.40 -9.36 12.85
C GLY A 173 -9.92 -8.98 11.47
N SER A 174 -9.95 -7.67 11.18
CA SER A 174 -10.41 -7.13 9.90
C SER A 174 -9.49 -7.53 8.74
N MET A 175 -8.17 -7.39 8.92
CA MET A 175 -7.18 -7.79 7.93
C MET A 175 -7.15 -9.30 7.71
N GLY A 176 -7.20 -10.08 8.79
CA GLY A 176 -7.28 -11.53 8.70
C GLY A 176 -8.52 -11.98 7.93
N SER A 177 -9.66 -11.29 8.10
CA SER A 177 -10.86 -11.53 7.31
C SER A 177 -10.63 -11.23 5.82
N PHE A 178 -10.03 -10.08 5.49
CA PHE A 178 -9.72 -9.72 4.11
C PHE A 178 -8.76 -10.71 3.43
N LEU A 179 -7.72 -11.14 4.13
CA LEU A 179 -6.77 -12.13 3.60
C LEU A 179 -7.44 -13.49 3.41
N ARG A 180 -8.25 -13.96 4.36
CA ARG A 180 -8.99 -15.22 4.21
C ARG A 180 -9.99 -15.16 3.04
N GLN A 181 -10.65 -14.03 2.83
CA GLN A 181 -11.49 -13.84 1.63
C GLN A 181 -10.66 -13.95 0.35
N SER A 182 -9.42 -13.44 0.34
CA SER A 182 -8.49 -13.55 -0.80
C SER A 182 -7.96 -14.98 -1.05
N LEU A 183 -8.09 -15.88 -0.06
CA LEU A 183 -7.75 -17.30 -0.22
C LEU A 183 -8.88 -18.09 -0.91
N SER A 184 -10.04 -17.47 -1.15
CA SER A 184 -11.11 -18.08 -1.94
C SER A 184 -10.63 -18.24 -3.38
N SER A 185 -10.30 -19.47 -3.76
CA SER A 185 -9.83 -19.82 -5.09
C SER A 185 -10.97 -19.76 -6.12
N TYR A 186 -10.62 -19.52 -7.39
CA TYR A 186 -11.57 -19.53 -8.50
C TYR A 186 -12.44 -20.81 -8.57
N PRO A 187 -11.92 -22.03 -8.30
CA PRO A 187 -12.74 -23.23 -8.18
C PRO A 187 -13.87 -23.15 -7.13
N ASN A 188 -13.65 -22.46 -6.00
CA ASN A 188 -14.68 -22.28 -4.98
C ASN A 188 -15.75 -21.27 -5.43
N LEU A 189 -15.34 -20.22 -6.17
CA LEU A 189 -16.27 -19.28 -6.80
C LEU A 189 -17.15 -19.97 -7.84
N LEU A 190 -16.58 -20.84 -8.67
CA LEU A 190 -17.34 -21.60 -9.67
C LEU A 190 -18.41 -22.49 -9.02
N LYS A 191 -18.05 -23.24 -7.97
CA LYS A 191 -19.00 -24.09 -7.23
C LYS A 191 -20.16 -23.29 -6.63
N ALA A 192 -19.89 -22.10 -6.10
CA ALA A 192 -20.93 -21.23 -5.53
C ALA A 192 -21.89 -20.67 -6.59
N THR A 193 -21.46 -20.50 -7.85
CA THR A 193 -22.31 -20.02 -8.95
C THR A 193 -23.10 -21.12 -9.68
N GLN A 194 -22.85 -22.39 -9.34
CA GLN A 194 -23.52 -23.56 -9.93
C GLN A 194 -24.63 -24.13 -9.04
N GLN A 195 -24.85 -23.56 -7.86
CA GLN A 195 -25.94 -23.88 -6.92
C GLN A 195 -27.05 -22.83 -7.04
#